data_AF-A0A7C2IT11-F1
#
_entry.id   AF-A0A7C2IT11-F1
#
_cell.length_a   1.000
_cell.length_b   1.000
_cell.length_c   1.000
_cell.angle_alpha   90.00
_cell.angle_beta   90.00
_cell.angle_gamma   90.00
#
_symmetry.space_group_name_H-M   'P 1'
#
loop_
_entity.id
_entity.type
_entity.pdbx_description
1 polymer ?
#
loop_
_entity_poly.entity_id
_entity_poly.type
_entity_poly.pdbx_seq_one_letter_code
_entity_poly.pdbx_strand_id
1 'polypeptide(L)'
;MYNHGSSPALSHCTFEDNSAGLGGGMHNTESSAPTLTECTFAGNSASYGGGLSDYYSSPVLTGCTFSGNSASWGGGIYNNYYSSPDLAGCTFVGNSTSYDGAGMYN
;
A
#
# COMPACT_ATOMS: atom_id res chain seq x y z
N MET A 1 -4.05 0.61 -8.85
CA MET A 1 -3.03 1.15 -9.78
C MET A 1 -1.84 0.20 -9.81
N TYR A 2 -1.31 -0.10 -10.99
CA TYR A 2 -0.16 -1.01 -11.14
C TYR A 2 1.05 -0.24 -11.68
N ASN A 3 2.13 -0.21 -10.90
CA ASN A 3 3.40 0.44 -11.24
C ASN A 3 4.46 -0.63 -11.45
N HIS A 4 5.07 -0.66 -12.63
CA HIS A 4 6.08 -1.66 -13.00
C HIS A 4 7.27 -0.95 -13.62
N GLY A 5 8.34 -0.79 -12.85
CA GLY A 5 9.49 0.04 -13.26
C GLY A 5 9.12 1.50 -13.48
N SER A 6 8.08 1.98 -12.78
CA SER A 6 7.59 3.35 -12.87
C SER A 6 7.52 4.02 -11.50
N SER A 7 7.73 5.33 -11.48
CA SER A 7 7.74 6.13 -10.24
C SER A 7 6.84 7.36 -10.38
N PRO A 8 5.51 7.17 -10.48
CA PRO A 8 4.58 8.29 -10.52
C PRO A 8 4.61 9.09 -9.21
N ALA A 9 4.35 10.39 -9.32
CA ALA A 9 4.09 11.26 -8.18
C ALA A 9 2.59 11.53 -8.09
N LEU A 10 1.99 11.20 -6.94
CA LEU A 10 0.55 11.37 -6.69
C LEU A 10 0.35 12.22 -5.45
N SER A 11 -0.62 13.11 -5.51
CA SER A 11 -1.02 13.95 -4.39
C SER A 11 -2.53 13.99 -4.28
N HIS A 12 -3.08 13.92 -3.07
CA HIS A 12 -4.53 14.05 -2.81
C HIS A 12 -5.40 13.08 -3.63
N CYS A 13 -4.88 11.88 -3.88
CA CYS A 13 -5.60 10.84 -4.63
C CYS A 13 -6.29 9.87 -3.67
N THR A 14 -7.46 9.38 -4.06
CA THR A 14 -8.21 8.35 -3.31
C THR A 14 -8.26 7.05 -4.10
N PHE A 15 -7.87 5.96 -3.44
CA PHE A 15 -8.04 4.59 -3.90
C PHE A 15 -9.03 3.92 -2.94
N GLU A 16 -10.27 3.74 -3.37
CA GLU A 16 -11.35 3.22 -2.52
C GLU A 16 -12.03 1.98 -3.11
N ASP A 17 -12.38 1.03 -2.23
CA ASP A 17 -13.18 -0.16 -2.53
C ASP A 17 -12.66 -1.00 -3.73
N ASN A 18 -11.35 -1.04 -3.92
CA ASN A 18 -10.71 -1.86 -4.95
C ASN A 18 -10.39 -3.26 -4.44
N SER A 19 -10.35 -4.23 -5.36
CA SER A 19 -9.97 -5.60 -5.06
C SER A 19 -8.98 -6.14 -6.08
N ALA A 20 -7.88 -6.75 -5.61
CA ALA A 20 -6.84 -7.32 -6.46
C ALA A 20 -6.13 -8.50 -5.78
N GLY A 21 -5.28 -9.24 -6.51
CA GLY A 21 -4.43 -10.26 -5.89
C GLY A 21 -3.32 -9.66 -5.01
N LEU A 22 -2.74 -8.55 -5.45
CA LEU A 22 -1.67 -7.81 -4.79
C LEU A 22 -2.04 -6.33 -4.80
N GLY A 23 -1.98 -5.66 -3.65
CA GLY A 23 -2.12 -4.21 -3.59
C GLY A 23 -3.49 -3.74 -4.05
N GLY A 24 -4.53 -3.94 -3.23
CA GLY A 24 -5.92 -3.67 -3.62
C GLY A 24 -6.10 -2.28 -4.24
N GLY A 25 -5.50 -1.25 -3.63
CA GLY A 25 -5.44 0.10 -4.20
C GLY A 25 -4.21 0.33 -5.11
N MET A 26 -3.01 -0.10 -4.70
CA MET A 26 -1.78 0.07 -5.49
C MET A 26 -0.82 -1.11 -5.35
N HIS A 27 -0.25 -1.56 -6.46
CA HIS A 27 0.85 -2.51 -6.47
C HIS A 27 2.06 -1.94 -7.20
N ASN A 28 3.22 -1.96 -6.53
CA ASN A 28 4.51 -1.51 -7.05
C ASN A 28 5.44 -2.70 -7.23
N THR A 29 6.07 -2.79 -8.40
CA THR A 29 7.02 -3.84 -8.72
C THR A 29 8.16 -3.34 -9.61
N GLU A 30 9.23 -4.13 -9.70
CA GLU A 30 10.37 -3.88 -10.60
C GLU A 30 11.08 -2.54 -10.35
N SER A 31 11.59 -2.33 -9.12
CA SER A 31 12.31 -1.10 -8.75
C SER A 31 11.47 0.18 -8.88
N SER A 32 10.16 0.06 -8.68
CA SER A 32 9.26 1.20 -8.59
C SER A 32 9.52 2.01 -7.31
N ALA A 33 9.43 3.33 -7.43
CA ALA A 33 9.59 4.26 -6.30
C ALA A 33 8.59 5.43 -6.40
N PRO A 34 7.27 5.16 -6.39
CA PRO A 34 6.28 6.22 -6.46
C PRO A 34 6.34 7.11 -5.21
N THR A 35 6.04 8.39 -5.38
CA THR A 35 5.92 9.35 -4.28
C THR A 35 4.45 9.70 -4.07
N LEU A 36 3.95 9.46 -2.86
CA LEU A 36 2.55 9.69 -2.50
C LEU A 36 2.48 10.72 -1.39
N THR A 37 1.69 11.76 -1.58
CA THR A 37 1.45 12.81 -0.58
C THR A 37 -0.03 12.97 -0.33
N GLU A 38 -0.46 12.81 0.93
CA GLU A 38 -1.85 13.02 1.35
C GLU A 38 -2.86 12.17 0.55
N CYS A 39 -2.44 10.97 0.14
CA CYS A 39 -3.30 10.01 -0.55
C CYS A 39 -4.07 9.14 0.46
N THR A 40 -5.24 8.69 0.07
CA THR A 40 -6.10 7.81 0.88
C THR A 40 -6.28 6.46 0.20
N PHE A 41 -6.08 5.38 0.96
CA PHE A 41 -6.39 4.00 0.62
C PHE A 41 -7.47 3.50 1.57
N ALA A 42 -8.72 3.38 1.10
CA ALA A 42 -9.87 3.04 1.93
C ALA A 42 -10.61 1.79 1.44
N GLY A 43 -10.96 0.87 2.34
CA GLY A 43 -11.84 -0.26 2.01
C GLY A 43 -11.29 -1.23 0.96
N ASN A 44 -9.99 -1.16 0.64
CA ASN A 44 -9.41 -2.01 -0.40
C ASN A 44 -9.11 -3.42 0.13
N SER A 45 -9.17 -4.41 -0.75
CA SER A 45 -8.96 -5.83 -0.42
C SER A 45 -7.94 -6.50 -1.33
N ALA A 46 -7.07 -7.35 -0.75
CA ALA A 46 -6.16 -8.18 -1.55
C ALA A 46 -5.71 -9.46 -0.84
N SER A 47 -4.96 -10.33 -1.51
CA SER A 47 -4.25 -11.40 -0.80
C SER A 47 -3.05 -10.84 -0.02
N TYR A 48 -2.35 -9.85 -0.58
CA TYR A 48 -1.22 -9.19 0.05
C TYR A 48 -1.32 -7.68 -0.15
N GLY A 49 -1.29 -6.91 0.94
CA GLY A 49 -1.36 -5.45 0.88
C GLY A 49 -2.76 -4.99 0.50
N GLY A 50 -3.67 -4.91 1.48
CA GLY A 50 -5.06 -4.53 1.19
C GLY A 50 -5.12 -3.16 0.51
N GLY A 51 -4.39 -2.17 1.06
CA GLY A 51 -4.22 -0.87 0.44
C GLY A 51 -3.12 -0.85 -0.62
N LEU A 52 -1.89 -1.22 -0.23
CA LEU A 52 -0.71 -1.14 -1.09
C LEU A 52 0.23 -2.35 -0.91
N SER A 53 0.83 -2.82 -2.00
CA SER A 53 1.79 -3.92 -2.00
C SER A 53 3.06 -3.57 -2.76
N ASP A 54 4.21 -3.72 -2.10
CA ASP A 54 5.54 -3.44 -2.65
C ASP A 54 6.35 -4.73 -2.85
N TYR A 55 6.92 -4.86 -4.04
CA TYR A 55 7.77 -6.00 -4.43
C TYR A 55 9.03 -5.46 -5.13
N TYR A 56 10.22 -5.64 -4.53
CA TYR A 56 11.47 -4.98 -4.99
C TYR A 56 11.28 -3.47 -5.24
N SER A 57 10.48 -2.80 -4.41
CA SER A 57 10.04 -1.42 -4.64
C SER A 57 10.04 -0.65 -3.33
N SER A 58 10.37 0.64 -3.36
CA SER A 58 10.52 1.45 -2.15
C SER A 58 9.81 2.80 -2.36
N PRO A 59 8.48 2.84 -2.17
CA PRO A 59 7.72 4.08 -2.28
C PRO A 59 8.04 5.04 -1.13
N VAL A 60 7.78 6.33 -1.37
CA VAL A 60 7.82 7.37 -0.34
C VAL A 60 6.39 7.85 -0.09
N LEU A 61 5.91 7.74 1.14
CA LEU A 61 4.55 8.10 1.54
C LEU A 61 4.59 9.16 2.63
N THR A 62 3.99 10.31 2.36
CA THR A 62 3.85 11.41 3.33
C THR A 62 2.38 11.70 3.60
N GLY A 63 1.96 11.71 4.86
CA GLY A 63 0.59 12.07 5.26
C GLY A 63 -0.50 11.15 4.68
N CYS A 64 -0.16 9.95 4.24
CA CYS A 64 -1.12 9.05 3.61
C CYS A 64 -1.97 8.31 4.66
N THR A 65 -3.22 8.02 4.32
CA THR A 65 -4.15 7.29 5.19
C THR A 65 -4.49 5.94 4.60
N PHE A 66 -4.32 4.87 5.40
CA PHE A 66 -4.77 3.52 5.10
C PHE A 66 -5.88 3.15 6.08
N SER A 67 -7.13 3.10 5.61
CA SER A 67 -8.30 2.87 6.46
C SER A 67 -9.17 1.72 6.00
N GLY A 68 -9.49 0.78 6.90
CA GLY A 68 -10.46 -0.29 6.59
C GLY A 68 -10.03 -1.24 5.48
N ASN A 69 -8.74 -1.31 5.15
CA ASN A 69 -8.24 -2.23 4.13
C ASN A 69 -8.08 -3.64 4.72
N SER A 70 -8.21 -4.67 3.90
CA SER A 70 -8.15 -6.07 4.33
C SER A 70 -7.24 -6.91 3.43
N ALA A 71 -6.40 -7.76 4.03
CA ALA A 71 -5.62 -8.73 3.26
C ALA A 71 -5.20 -9.96 4.06
N SER A 72 -4.78 -11.04 3.39
CA SER A 72 -4.20 -12.19 4.10
C SER A 72 -2.93 -11.80 4.85
N TRP A 73 -2.08 -10.96 4.26
CA TRP A 73 -0.94 -10.32 4.95
C TRP A 73 -0.87 -8.84 4.61
N GLY A 74 -0.52 -7.99 5.59
CA GLY A 74 -0.38 -6.55 5.36
C GLY A 74 -1.72 -5.89 5.06
N GLY A 75 -2.59 -5.73 6.06
CA GLY A 75 -3.94 -5.19 5.84
C GLY A 75 -3.93 -3.82 5.17
N GLY A 76 -3.09 -2.89 5.65
CA GLY A 76 -2.82 -1.62 4.96
C GLY A 76 -1.74 -1.77 3.88
N ILE A 77 -0.51 -2.04 4.30
CA ILE A 77 0.65 -2.20 3.39
C ILE A 77 1.31 -3.57 3.59
N TYR A 78 1.72 -4.19 2.48
CA TYR A 78 2.58 -5.37 2.48
C TYR A 78 3.88 -5.08 1.73
N ASN A 79 5.01 -5.18 2.42
CA ASN A 79 6.34 -5.04 1.83
C ASN A 79 6.98 -6.41 1.68
N ASN A 80 7.58 -6.66 0.52
CA ASN A 80 8.26 -7.93 0.25
C ASN A 80 9.51 -7.73 -0.60
N TYR A 81 10.49 -8.62 -0.43
CA TYR A 81 11.75 -8.68 -1.16
C TYR A 81 12.44 -7.33 -1.39
N TYR A 82 13.41 -6.98 -0.53
CA TYR A 82 14.22 -5.76 -0.66
C TYR A 82 13.40 -4.46 -0.81
N SER A 83 12.13 -4.49 -0.37
CA SER A 83 11.28 -3.31 -0.30
C SER A 83 11.51 -2.60 1.03
N SER A 84 11.72 -1.29 0.98
CA SER A 84 12.00 -0.46 2.15
C SER A 84 11.28 0.88 1.98
N PRO A 85 9.95 0.90 2.10
CA PRO A 85 9.20 2.14 1.93
C PRO A 85 9.57 3.16 3.02
N ASP A 86 9.55 4.44 2.67
CA ASP A 86 9.71 5.55 3.62
C ASP A 86 8.32 6.13 3.94
N LEU A 87 7.98 6.21 5.23
CA LEU A 87 6.67 6.65 5.69
C LEU A 87 6.81 7.76 6.72
N ALA A 88 6.29 8.94 6.38
CA ALA A 88 6.25 10.10 7.26
C ALA A 88 4.80 10.53 7.51
N GLY A 89 4.36 10.50 8.78
CA GLY A 89 3.02 10.98 9.16
C GLY A 89 1.85 10.18 8.59
N CYS A 90 2.07 8.92 8.20
CA CYS A 90 1.03 8.05 7.68
C CYS A 90 0.15 7.48 8.81
N THR A 91 -1.15 7.31 8.53
CA THR A 91 -2.13 6.78 9.48
C THR A 91 -2.63 5.41 9.02
N PHE A 92 -2.68 4.44 9.93
CA PHE A 92 -3.24 3.11 9.71
C PHE A 92 -4.37 2.85 10.70
N VAL A 93 -5.61 2.73 10.22
CA VAL A 93 -6.79 2.61 11.09
C VAL A 93 -7.77 1.58 10.57
N GLY A 94 -8.24 0.67 11.44
CA GLY A 94 -9.25 -0.32 11.08
C GLY A 94 -8.87 -1.28 9.96
N ASN A 95 -7.58 -1.35 9.58
CA ASN A 95 -7.10 -2.35 8.64
C ASN A 95 -7.09 -3.73 9.31
N SER A 96 -7.38 -4.79 8.56
CA SER A 96 -7.52 -6.14 9.10
C SER A 96 -6.75 -7.17 8.28
N THR A 97 -6.41 -8.28 8.93
CA THR A 97 -5.68 -9.37 8.29
C THR A 97 -6.02 -10.73 8.87
N SER A 98 -5.85 -11.78 8.07
CA SER A 98 -6.02 -13.18 8.50
C SER A 98 -4.77 -13.74 9.20
N TYR A 99 -3.60 -13.16 8.93
CA TYR A 99 -2.32 -13.56 9.50
C TYR A 99 -1.70 -12.38 10.28
N ASP A 100 -0.69 -11.73 9.71
CA ASP A 100 0.13 -10.71 10.40
C ASP A 100 0.15 -9.37 9.66
N GLY A 101 0.43 -8.30 10.41
CA GLY A 101 0.63 -6.96 9.87
C GLY A 101 -0.65 -6.24 9.50
N ALA A 102 -1.62 -6.13 10.42
CA ALA A 102 -2.89 -5.45 10.16
C ALA A 102 -2.70 -4.04 9.58
N GLY A 103 -1.81 -3.22 10.17
CA GLY A 103 -1.42 -1.93 9.60
C GLY A 103 -0.42 -2.08 8.45
N MET A 104 0.73 -2.66 8.74
CA MET A 104 1.80 -2.92 7.80
C MET A 104 2.47 -4.25 8.12
N TYR A 105 2.83 -5.01 7.09
CA TYR A 105 3.75 -6.14 7.17
C TYR A 105 5.06 -5.79 6.46
N ASN A 106 6.20 -6.08 7.09
CA ASN A 106 7.54 -5.80 6.59
C ASN A 106 8.45 -7.01 6.81
#